data_AF-A0AB37E7S8-F1
#
_entry.id   AF-A0AB37E7S8-F1
#
_cell.length_a   1.000
_cell.length_b   1.000
_cell.length_c   1.000
_cell.angle_alpha   90.00
_cell.angle_beta   90.00
_cell.angle_gamma   90.00
#
_symmetry.space_group_name_H-M   'P 1'
#
loop_
_entity.id
_entity.type
_entity.pdbx_description
1 polymer ?
#
loop_
_entity_poly.entity_id
_entity_poly.type
_entity_poly.pdbx_seq_one_letter_code
_entity_poly.pdbx_strand_id
1 'polypeptide(L)' 'MLDLDMTPYAAFVWPAWGVSTLVLAALVARAVIASRKWKRELERLEKDQSATSDAADSNRPQVAQSAVGPKE' A
#
# COMPACT_ATOMS: atom_id res chain seq x y z
N MET A 1 -18.65 8.83 26.37
CA MET A 1 -19.73 7.94 25.88
C MET A 1 -20.24 8.56 24.60
N LEU A 2 -20.27 7.81 23.49
CA LEU A 2 -20.81 8.29 22.23
C LEU A 2 -22.35 8.36 22.39
N ASP A 3 -22.85 9.56 22.69
CA ASP A 3 -24.29 9.82 22.80
C ASP A 3 -24.88 9.96 21.39
N LEU A 4 -25.17 8.80 20.79
CA LEU A 4 -25.86 8.69 19.50
C LEU A 4 -27.38 8.59 19.69
N ASP A 5 -27.87 8.84 20.90
CA ASP A 5 -29.26 8.63 21.27
C ASP A 5 -30.07 9.91 21.08
N MET A 6 -30.36 10.24 19.81
CA MET A 6 -31.36 11.27 19.47
C MET A 6 -32.77 10.68 19.52
N THR A 7 -33.17 10.11 20.66
CA THR A 7 -34.57 9.83 21.01
C THR A 7 -35.42 11.07 20.67
N PRO A 8 -36.59 11.01 20.00
CA PRO A 8 -37.27 9.96 19.22
C PRO A 8 -37.15 10.12 17.67
N TYR A 9 -36.37 11.09 17.17
CA TYR A 9 -36.22 11.38 15.73
C TYR A 9 -34.98 10.75 15.08
N ALA A 10 -34.13 10.07 15.85
CA ALA A 10 -32.95 9.37 15.35
C ALA A 10 -33.30 8.44 14.19
N ALA A 11 -34.41 7.70 14.29
CA ALA A 11 -34.88 6.80 13.22
C ALA A 11 -35.23 7.53 11.91
N PHE A 12 -35.48 8.84 11.92
CA PHE A 12 -35.70 9.66 10.71
C PHE A 12 -34.43 10.36 10.22
N VAL A 13 -33.54 10.80 11.13
CA VAL A 13 -32.30 11.53 10.79
C VAL A 13 -31.20 10.57 10.32
N TRP A 14 -31.08 9.40 10.94
CA TRP A 14 -30.06 8.40 10.60
C TRP A 14 -30.18 7.87 9.17
N PRO A 15 -31.37 7.58 8.63
CA PRO A 15 -31.49 7.19 7.23
C PRO A 15 -31.07 8.31 6.28
N ALA A 16 -31.44 9.56 6.58
CA ALA A 16 -31.12 10.71 5.75
C ALA A 16 -29.60 10.93 5.64
N TRP A 17 -28.88 10.94 6.76
CA TRP A 17 -27.41 11.03 6.73
C TRP A 17 -26.75 9.70 6.36
N GLY A 18 -27.48 8.60 6.48
CA GLY A 18 -26.96 7.24 6.41
C GLY A 18 -26.65 6.89 4.97
N VAL A 19 -27.46 7.41 4.05
CA VAL A 19 -27.18 7.35 2.62
C VAL A 19 -25.91 8.15 2.30
N SER A 20 -25.72 9.34 2.85
CA SER A 20 -24.52 10.14 2.60
C SER A 20 -23.24 9.46 3.13
N THR A 21 -23.29 8.93 4.36
CA THR A 21 -22.15 8.18 4.93
C THR A 21 -21.89 6.89 4.16
N LEU A 22 -22.93 6.20 3.69
CA LEU A 22 -22.80 5.01 2.84
C LEU A 22 -22.12 5.34 1.51
N VAL A 23 -22.53 6.41 0.83
CA VAL A 23 -21.91 6.83 -0.44
C VAL A 23 -20.44 7.22 -0.23
N LEU A 24 -20.13 7.97 0.82
CA LEU A 24 -18.74 8.29 1.17
C LEU A 24 -17.93 7.03 1.47
N ALA A 25 -18.46 6.11 2.26
CA ALA A 25 -17.82 4.84 2.57
C ALA A 25 -17.58 4.00 1.30
N ALA A 26 -18.52 3.98 0.36
CA ALA A 26 -18.37 3.29 -0.92
C ALA A 26 -17.27 3.92 -1.79
N LEU A 27 -17.19 5.25 -1.85
CA LEU A 27 -16.11 5.96 -2.55
C LEU A 27 -14.75 5.66 -1.93
N VAL A 28 -14.64 5.71 -0.60
CA VAL A 28 -13.41 5.36 0.13
C VAL A 28 -13.04 3.91 -0.13
N ALA A 29 -13.99 2.97 -0.05
CA ALA A 29 -13.74 1.55 -0.32
C ALA A 29 -13.23 1.35 -1.75
N ARG A 30 -13.84 2.02 -2.74
CA ARG A 30 -13.39 1.95 -4.14
C ARG A 30 -11.97 2.48 -4.32
N ALA A 31 -11.64 3.60 -3.68
CA ALA A 31 -10.29 4.18 -3.70
C ALA A 31 -9.26 3.24 -3.05
N VAL A 32 -9.61 2.64 -1.90
CA VAL A 32 -8.76 1.67 -1.20
C VAL A 32 -8.55 0.41 -2.05
N ILE A 33 -9.58 -0.12 -2.71
CA ILE A 33 -9.46 -1.29 -3.58
C ILE A 33 -8.52 -1.00 -4.76
N ALA A 34 -8.66 0.16 -5.40
CA ALA A 34 -7.77 0.57 -6.49
C ALA A 34 -6.33 0.72 -5.99
N SER A 35 -6.13 1.34 -4.83
CA SER A 35 -4.81 1.46 -4.19
C SER A 35 -4.20 0.10 -3.87
N ARG A 36 -4.98 -0.85 -3.33
CA ARG A 36 -4.49 -2.21 -3.03
C ARG A 36 -4.10 -2.97 -4.30
N LYS A 37 -4.82 -2.77 -5.40
CA LYS A 37 -4.47 -3.38 -6.69
C LYS A 37 -3.11 -2.90 -7.19
N TRP A 38 -2.81 -1.60 -7.05
CA TRP A 38 -1.53 -1.04 -7.48
C TRP A 38 -0.38 -1.34 -6.49
N LYS A 39 -0.68 -1.46 -5.19
CA LYS A 39 0.31 -1.88 -4.20
C LYS A 39 0.86 -3.29 -4.47
N ARG A 40 0.05 -4.21 -4.97
CA ARG A 40 0.52 -5.57 -5.34
C ARG A 40 1.51 -5.54 -6.51
N GLU A 41 1.30 -4.64 -7.47
CA GLU A 41 2.25 -4.50 -8.58
C GLU A 41 3.53 -3.79 -8.12
N LEU A 42 3.41 -2.81 -7.22
CA LEU A 42 4.59 -2.20 -6.57
C LEU A 42 5.39 -3.22 -5.75
N GLU A 43 4.74 -4.08 -5.00
CA GLU A 43 5.41 -5.13 -4.20
C GLU A 43 6.16 -6.13 -5.11
N ARG A 44 5.62 -6.42 -6.30
CA ARG A 44 6.32 -7.21 -7.31
C ARG A 44 7.55 -6.49 -7.86
N LEU A 45 7.41 -5.22 -8.23
CA LEU A 45 8.52 -4.41 -8.77
C LEU A 45 9.62 -4.16 -7.72
N GLU A 46 9.24 -3.95 -6.48
CA GLU A 46 10.17 -3.81 -5.35
C GLU A 46 10.95 -5.11 -5.15
N LYS A 47 10.29 -6.26 -5.19
CA LYS A 47 10.96 -7.56 -5.06
C LYS A 47 11.93 -7.87 -6.20
N ASP A 48 11.56 -7.55 -7.44
CA ASP A 48 12.42 -7.72 -8.61
C ASP A 48 13.62 -6.74 -8.57
N GLN A 49 13.39 -5.50 -8.10
CA GLN A 49 14.46 -4.52 -7.90
C GLN A 49 15.40 -4.90 -6.78
N SER A 50 14.90 -5.36 -5.63
CA SER A 50 15.71 -5.87 -4.51
C SER A 50 16.56 -7.06 -4.92
N ALA A 51 16.00 -8.02 -5.66
CA ALA A 51 16.76 -9.16 -6.18
C ALA A 51 17.87 -8.73 -7.17
N THR A 52 17.60 -7.72 -8.00
CA THR A 52 18.60 -7.17 -8.94
C THR A 52 19.68 -6.36 -8.22
N SER A 53 19.31 -5.58 -7.20
CA SER A 53 20.27 -4.82 -6.39
C SER A 53 21.11 -5.72 -5.49
N ASP A 54 20.55 -6.79 -4.92
CA ASP A 54 21.30 -7.77 -4.12
C ASP A 54 22.27 -8.57 -5.01
N ALA A 55 21.87 -8.90 -6.25
CA ALA A 55 22.75 -9.52 -7.23
C ALA A 55 23.85 -8.55 -7.72
N ALA A 56 23.53 -7.27 -7.91
CA ALA A 56 24.50 -6.23 -8.27
C ALA A 56 25.47 -5.91 -7.11
N ASP A 57 24.99 -5.92 -5.87
CA ASP A 57 25.78 -5.72 -4.66
C ASP A 57 26.68 -6.93 -4.38
N SER A 58 26.24 -8.16 -4.69
CA SER A 58 27.10 -9.35 -4.66
C SER A 58 28.15 -9.37 -5.77
N ASN A 59 27.87 -8.75 -6.92
CA ASN A 59 28.82 -8.67 -8.04
C ASN A 59 29.88 -7.57 -7.84
N ARG A 60 29.54 -6.50 -7.12
CA ARG A 60 30.43 -5.37 -6.81
C ARG A 60 31.72 -5.74 -6.05
N PRO A 61 31.73 -6.59 -5.00
CA PRO A 61 32.95 -7.02 -4.35
C PRO A 61 33.79 -7.92 -5.25
N GLN A 62 33.18 -8.68 -6.16
CA GLN A 62 33.92 -9.62 -7.02
C GLN A 62 34.57 -8.95 -8.23
N VAL A 63 33.92 -7.97 -8.86
CA VAL A 63 34.52 -7.19 -9.97
C VAL A 63 35.68 -6.33 -9.48
N ALA A 64 35.56 -5.73 -8.28
CA ALA A 64 36.65 -4.96 -7.68
C ALA A 64 37.82 -5.86 -7.22
N GLN A 65 37.55 -7.07 -6.74
CA GLN A 65 38.60 -8.02 -6.32
C GLN A 65 39.29 -8.73 -7.50
N SER A 66 38.56 -9.05 -8.57
CA SER A 66 39.12 -9.71 -9.76
C SER A 66 40.03 -8.78 -10.59
N ALA A 67 39.80 -7.45 -10.49
CA ALA A 67 40.71 -6.43 -11.03
C ALA A 67 41.98 -6.22 -10.17
N VAL A 68 42.02 -6.79 -8.96
CA VAL A 68 43.15 -6.74 -8.00
C VAL A 68 43.69 -8.17 -7.77
N GLY A 69 43.59 -9.05 -8.77
CA GLY A 69 44.27 -10.35 -8.80
C GLY A 69 45.71 -10.20 -9.34
N PRO A 70 46.71 -10.85 -8.72
CA PRO A 70 48.11 -10.46 -8.81
C PRO A 70 48.68 -10.66 -10.22
N LYS A 71 49.33 -9.61 -10.74
CA LYS A 71 50.47 -9.81 -11.64
C LYS A 71 51.61 -10.38 -10.79
N GLU A 72 52.37 -11.29 -11.40
CA GLU A 72 53.58 -11.96 -10.92
C GLU A 72 53.37 -13.38 -10.38
#